data_AF-A0A957BRD8-F1
#
_entry.id   AF-A0A957BRD8-F1
#
_cell.length_a   1.000
_cell.length_b   1.000
_cell.length_c   1.000
_cell.angle_alpha   90.00
_cell.angle_beta   90.00
_cell.angle_gamma   90.00
#
_symmetry.space_group_name_H-M   'P 1'
#
loop_
_entity.id
_entity.type
_entity.pdbx_description
1 polymer ?
#
loop_
_entity_poly.entity_id
_entity_poly.type
_entity_poly.pdbx_seq_one_letter_code
_entity_poly.pdbx_strand_id
1 'polypeptide(L)'
;MAQSVSKQKNSLHELGFKIFLDRYALKDMTRKTLAVGDLVIVVVNAQTGQREIGKVIGLSLPEVTIELLDGEVVHRDVEHVDKPLETDPGQMMDRVAKGIAAVEKSAKLRKQWAEHFRWLLEDWKFVPAGRILSAAGTDQLLTYYNCYVIPSPHDSRSGIINTLSEMTEIMSRGGGVGINISSLRPRHAYVKGVNGRSSGSVSWGALYSFVTGLIEQGG
;
A
#
# COMPACT_ATOMS: atom_id res chain seq x y z
N MET A 1 20.39 -41.18 9.47
CA MET A 1 20.46 -40.02 8.56
C MET A 1 19.05 -39.48 8.39
N ALA A 2 18.68 -38.46 9.16
CA ALA A 2 17.43 -37.74 8.90
C ALA A 2 17.68 -36.86 7.66
N GLN A 3 17.03 -37.18 6.55
CA GLN A 3 17.03 -36.29 5.38
C GLN A 3 16.42 -34.97 5.82
N SER A 4 17.20 -33.90 5.84
CA SER A 4 16.67 -32.56 6.05
C SER A 4 15.74 -32.27 4.88
N VAL A 5 14.43 -32.36 5.10
CA VAL A 5 13.45 -31.80 4.17
C VAL A 5 13.80 -30.32 4.09
N SER A 6 14.37 -29.89 2.96
CA SER A 6 14.67 -28.49 2.68
C SER A 6 13.37 -27.73 2.84
N LYS A 7 13.15 -27.11 4.01
CA LYS A 7 12.02 -26.24 4.24
C LYS A 7 12.05 -25.16 3.15
N GLN A 8 10.98 -25.06 2.36
CA GLN A 8 10.90 -24.04 1.32
C GLN A 8 11.04 -22.67 2.02
N LYS A 9 12.19 -22.02 1.78
CA LYS A 9 12.49 -20.71 2.38
C LYS A 9 11.39 -19.72 1.98
N ASN A 10 11.07 -18.80 2.89
CA ASN A 10 10.05 -17.76 2.67
C ASN A 10 8.62 -18.29 2.45
N SER A 11 8.33 -19.55 2.79
CA SER A 11 6.97 -20.08 2.68
C SER A 11 6.00 -19.28 3.55
N LEU A 12 4.82 -19.03 2.99
CA LEU A 12 3.69 -18.39 3.68
C LEU A 12 2.55 -19.40 3.79
N HIS A 13 1.81 -19.31 4.89
CA HIS A 13 0.50 -19.95 4.96
C HIS A 13 -0.46 -19.32 3.93
N GLU A 14 -1.53 -20.01 3.57
CA GLU A 14 -2.51 -19.58 2.55
C GLU A 14 -2.95 -18.11 2.69
N LEU A 15 -3.44 -17.71 3.87
CA LEU A 15 -3.81 -16.32 4.14
C LEU A 15 -2.64 -15.35 3.97
N GLY A 16 -1.43 -15.75 4.41
CA GLY A 16 -0.22 -14.93 4.23
C GLY A 16 0.13 -14.76 2.75
N PHE A 17 -0.02 -15.82 1.95
CA PHE A 17 0.22 -15.77 0.51
C PHE A 17 -0.78 -14.85 -0.20
N LYS A 18 -2.05 -14.90 0.19
CA LYS A 18 -3.08 -13.96 -0.27
C LYS A 18 -2.76 -12.51 0.08
N ILE A 19 -2.38 -12.23 1.33
CA ILE A 19 -1.96 -10.88 1.75
C ILE A 19 -0.73 -10.43 0.96
N PHE A 20 0.24 -11.33 0.72
CA PHE A 20 1.43 -11.03 -0.06
C PHE A 20 1.08 -10.57 -1.48
N LEU A 21 0.30 -11.38 -2.20
CA LEU A 21 -0.10 -11.05 -3.56
C LEU A 21 -0.95 -9.76 -3.59
N ASP A 22 -1.79 -9.55 -2.58
CA ASP A 22 -2.71 -8.40 -2.52
C ASP A 22 -1.99 -7.09 -2.21
N ARG A 23 -1.08 -7.11 -1.24
CA ARG A 23 -0.52 -5.88 -0.65
C ARG A 23 0.91 -5.58 -1.03
N TYR A 24 1.72 -6.59 -1.36
CA TYR A 24 3.16 -6.43 -1.43
C TYR A 24 3.78 -6.82 -2.77
N ALA A 25 3.16 -7.75 -3.50
CA ALA A 25 3.59 -8.12 -4.83
C ALA A 25 3.47 -6.93 -5.79
N LEU A 26 4.49 -6.75 -6.63
CA LEU A 26 4.39 -5.85 -7.77
C LEU A 26 3.31 -6.38 -8.72
N LYS A 27 2.44 -5.50 -9.20
CA LYS A 27 1.33 -5.82 -10.10
C LYS A 27 1.48 -5.10 -11.44
N ASP A 28 0.87 -5.65 -12.48
CA ASP A 28 0.77 -4.99 -13.78
C ASP A 28 -0.20 -3.80 -13.71
N MET A 29 0.35 -2.60 -13.53
CA MET A 29 -0.43 -1.35 -13.52
C MET A 29 -1.00 -0.99 -14.90
N THR A 30 -0.48 -1.56 -15.99
CA THR A 30 -0.93 -1.24 -17.35
C THR A 30 -2.19 -2.03 -17.75
N ARG A 31 -2.42 -3.17 -17.09
CA ARG A 31 -3.48 -4.15 -17.41
C ARG A 31 -3.41 -4.72 -18.82
N LYS A 32 -2.29 -4.53 -19.53
CA LYS A 32 -2.11 -4.97 -20.92
C LYS A 32 -1.50 -6.36 -21.04
N THR A 33 -0.91 -6.89 -19.96
CA THR A 33 -0.21 -8.17 -20.00
C THR A 33 -1.07 -9.35 -19.54
N LEU A 34 -2.33 -9.12 -19.20
CA LEU A 34 -3.26 -10.15 -18.74
C LEU A 34 -3.58 -11.16 -19.85
N ALA A 35 -3.47 -12.44 -19.53
CA ALA A 35 -3.69 -13.56 -20.44
C ALA A 35 -4.36 -14.74 -19.73
N VAL A 36 -4.95 -15.65 -20.51
CA VAL A 36 -5.49 -16.92 -19.99
C VAL A 36 -4.35 -17.74 -19.38
N GLY A 37 -4.60 -18.28 -18.19
CA GLY A 37 -3.64 -19.02 -17.37
C GLY A 37 -2.93 -18.18 -16.30
N ASP A 38 -3.04 -16.86 -16.34
CA ASP A 38 -2.43 -15.98 -15.33
C ASP A 38 -3.06 -16.16 -13.95
N LEU A 39 -2.22 -16.14 -12.92
CA LEU A 39 -2.65 -15.98 -11.53
C LEU A 39 -3.08 -14.53 -11.31
N VAL A 40 -4.23 -14.32 -10.69
CA VAL A 40 -4.79 -13.00 -10.44
C VAL A 40 -5.37 -12.88 -9.04
N ILE A 41 -5.51 -11.64 -8.58
CA ILE A 41 -6.38 -11.29 -7.46
C ILE A 41 -7.58 -10.55 -7.99
N VAL A 42 -8.76 -11.06 -7.67
CA VAL A 42 -10.04 -10.53 -8.16
C VAL A 42 -10.93 -10.08 -7.00
N VAL A 43 -11.62 -8.95 -7.17
CA VAL A 43 -12.67 -8.53 -6.24
C VAL A 43 -13.91 -9.41 -6.43
N VAL A 44 -14.21 -10.24 -5.44
CA VAL A 44 -15.37 -11.14 -5.46
C VAL A 44 -16.62 -10.46 -4.90
N ASN A 45 -16.47 -9.51 -3.99
CA ASN A 45 -17.56 -8.71 -3.44
C ASN A 45 -17.21 -7.23 -3.45
N ALA A 46 -17.87 -6.46 -4.32
CA ALA A 46 -17.62 -5.04 -4.48
C ALA A 46 -18.11 -4.18 -3.28
N GLN A 47 -19.06 -4.67 -2.48
CA GLN A 47 -19.56 -3.93 -1.32
C GLN A 47 -18.60 -4.02 -0.13
N THR A 48 -17.98 -5.18 0.05
CA THR A 48 -17.04 -5.42 1.15
C THR A 48 -15.58 -5.23 0.74
N GLY A 49 -15.32 -5.10 -0.56
CA GLY A 49 -13.97 -5.12 -1.12
C GLY A 49 -13.28 -6.48 -0.98
N GLN A 50 -14.03 -7.56 -0.70
CA GLN A 50 -13.43 -8.89 -0.54
C GLN A 50 -12.75 -9.31 -1.83
N ARG A 51 -11.50 -9.78 -1.69
CA ARG A 51 -10.66 -10.23 -2.79
C ARG A 51 -10.25 -11.68 -2.60
N GLU A 52 -10.21 -12.42 -3.70
CA GLU A 52 -9.73 -13.81 -3.73
C GLU A 52 -8.72 -14.02 -4.85
N ILE A 53 -7.97 -15.12 -4.74
CA ILE A 53 -7.00 -15.54 -5.74
C ILE A 53 -7.70 -16.48 -6.73
N GLY A 54 -7.36 -16.37 -8.00
CA GLY A 54 -7.80 -17.31 -9.01
C GLY A 54 -6.90 -17.34 -10.24
N LYS A 55 -7.31 -18.10 -11.24
CA LYS A 55 -6.67 -18.16 -12.56
C LYS A 55 -7.61 -17.69 -13.64
N VAL A 56 -7.10 -16.90 -14.58
CA VAL A 56 -7.88 -16.50 -15.75
C VAL A 56 -8.11 -17.73 -16.64
N ILE A 57 -9.37 -18.07 -16.89
CA ILE A 57 -9.76 -19.17 -17.78
C ILE A 57 -10.40 -18.67 -19.09
N GLY A 58 -10.85 -17.41 -19.10
CA GLY A 58 -11.42 -16.76 -20.27
C GLY A 58 -11.16 -15.27 -20.25
N LEU A 59 -10.96 -14.68 -21.43
CA LEU A 59 -10.68 -13.25 -21.57
C LEU A 59 -11.47 -12.71 -22.78
N SER A 60 -12.50 -11.91 -22.49
CA SER A 60 -13.35 -11.24 -23.49
C SER A 60 -13.62 -9.81 -23.02
N LEU A 61 -12.63 -8.94 -23.22
CA LEU A 61 -12.60 -7.59 -22.64
C LEU A 61 -13.91 -6.80 -22.92
N PRO A 62 -14.41 -6.06 -21.91
CA PRO A 62 -13.79 -5.82 -20.60
C PRO A 62 -13.96 -6.98 -19.60
N GLU A 63 -14.70 -8.03 -19.94
CA GLU A 63 -14.97 -9.15 -19.04
C GLU A 63 -13.82 -10.16 -19.00
N VAL A 64 -13.49 -10.62 -17.79
CA VAL A 64 -12.53 -11.68 -17.49
C VAL A 64 -13.28 -12.79 -16.75
N THR A 65 -13.04 -14.04 -17.15
CA THR A 65 -13.55 -15.22 -16.46
C THR A 65 -12.41 -15.82 -15.63
N ILE A 66 -12.63 -15.95 -14.32
CA ILE A 66 -11.64 -16.41 -13.35
C ILE A 66 -12.19 -17.64 -12.64
N GLU A 67 -11.39 -18.71 -12.57
CA GLU A 67 -11.62 -19.84 -11.66
C GLU A 67 -10.86 -19.56 -10.36
N LEU A 68 -11.58 -19.41 -9.26
CA LEU A 68 -11.04 -19.20 -7.92
C LEU A 68 -10.35 -20.47 -7.40
N LEU A 69 -9.53 -20.33 -6.35
CA LEU A 69 -8.81 -21.48 -5.78
C LEU A 69 -9.73 -22.58 -5.20
N ASP A 70 -10.97 -22.24 -4.84
CA ASP A 70 -11.98 -23.19 -4.37
C ASP A 70 -12.80 -23.83 -5.51
N GLY A 71 -12.53 -23.46 -6.76
CA GLY A 71 -13.21 -23.94 -7.96
C GLY A 71 -14.45 -23.14 -8.38
N GLU A 72 -14.84 -22.10 -7.64
CA GLU A 72 -15.91 -21.20 -8.08
C GLU A 72 -15.47 -20.40 -9.31
N VAL A 73 -16.35 -20.26 -10.30
CA VAL A 73 -16.08 -19.44 -11.49
C VAL A 73 -16.78 -18.09 -11.34
N VAL A 74 -15.99 -17.02 -11.41
CA VAL A 74 -16.49 -15.65 -11.34
C VAL A 74 -16.20 -14.89 -12.64
N HIS A 75 -17.13 -14.02 -13.01
CA HIS A 75 -17.02 -13.11 -14.15
C HIS A 75 -16.87 -11.69 -13.60
N ARG A 76 -15.79 -11.01 -13.96
CA ARG A 76 -15.53 -9.64 -13.50
C ARG A 76 -14.99 -8.78 -14.61
N ASP A 77 -15.32 -7.50 -14.54
CA ASP A 77 -14.63 -6.50 -15.34
C ASP A 77 -13.13 -6.53 -15.02
N VAL A 78 -12.28 -6.38 -16.04
CA VAL A 78 -10.83 -6.29 -15.93
C VAL A 78 -10.39 -5.24 -14.90
N GLU A 79 -11.23 -4.24 -14.63
CA GLU A 79 -10.95 -3.25 -13.59
C GLU A 79 -10.86 -3.81 -12.17
N HIS A 80 -11.48 -4.95 -11.92
CA HIS A 80 -11.50 -5.64 -10.64
C HIS A 80 -10.47 -6.76 -10.54
N VAL A 81 -9.60 -6.90 -11.55
CA VAL A 81 -8.63 -7.99 -11.67
C VAL A 81 -7.21 -7.40 -11.66
N ASP A 82 -6.44 -7.74 -10.64
CA ASP A 82 -5.02 -7.42 -10.57
C ASP A 82 -4.20 -8.65 -10.96
N LYS A 83 -3.23 -8.45 -11.88
CA LYS A 83 -2.21 -9.46 -12.19
C LYS A 83 -0.94 -9.17 -11.39
N PRO A 84 -0.56 -10.03 -10.41
CA PRO A 84 0.75 -9.98 -9.79
C PRO A 84 1.83 -10.35 -10.82
N LEU A 85 2.88 -9.54 -10.89
CA LEU A 85 4.13 -9.83 -11.59
C LEU A 85 5.10 -10.60 -10.69
N GLU A 86 4.91 -10.50 -9.37
CA GLU A 86 5.60 -11.28 -8.35
C GLU A 86 4.62 -12.29 -7.76
N THR A 87 4.91 -13.58 -7.95
CA THR A 87 4.09 -14.70 -7.46
C THR A 87 4.77 -15.47 -6.34
N ASP A 88 6.01 -15.12 -5.98
CA ASP A 88 6.77 -15.69 -4.87
C ASP A 88 7.37 -14.57 -3.99
N PRO A 89 7.30 -14.67 -2.65
CA PRO A 89 7.88 -13.67 -1.76
C PRO A 89 9.36 -13.40 -1.98
N GLY A 90 10.13 -14.38 -2.46
CA GLY A 90 11.53 -14.23 -2.81
C GLY A 90 11.75 -13.23 -3.95
N GLN A 91 10.83 -13.13 -4.92
CA GLN A 91 10.89 -12.15 -6.00
C GLN A 91 10.73 -10.72 -5.46
N MET A 92 9.75 -10.51 -4.57
CA MET A 92 9.59 -9.25 -3.84
C MET A 92 10.84 -8.92 -3.04
N MET A 93 11.43 -9.89 -2.32
CA MET A 93 12.66 -9.66 -1.56
C MET A 93 13.84 -9.28 -2.46
N ASP A 94 13.96 -9.87 -3.65
CA ASP A 94 14.96 -9.49 -4.65
C ASP A 94 14.77 -8.05 -5.14
N ARG A 95 13.52 -7.67 -5.44
CA ARG A 95 13.17 -6.29 -5.83
C ARG A 95 13.50 -5.31 -4.72
N VAL A 96 13.05 -5.57 -3.50
CA VAL A 96 13.25 -4.68 -2.34
C VAL A 96 14.74 -4.51 -2.05
N ALA A 97 15.51 -5.61 -2.04
CA ALA A 97 16.95 -5.56 -1.79
C ALA A 97 17.69 -4.71 -2.84
N LYS A 98 17.37 -4.89 -4.13
CA LYS A 98 17.93 -4.07 -5.22
C LYS A 98 17.49 -2.60 -5.10
N GLY A 99 16.21 -2.36 -4.80
CA GLY A 99 15.62 -1.04 -4.67
C GLY A 99 16.27 -0.21 -3.56
N ILE A 100 16.49 -0.80 -2.39
CA ILE A 100 17.14 -0.13 -1.25
C ILE A 100 18.63 0.11 -1.55
N ALA A 101 19.31 -0.86 -2.17
CA ALA A 101 20.73 -0.73 -2.50
C ALA A 101 21.00 0.31 -3.60
N ALA A 102 19.99 0.77 -4.36
CA ALA A 102 20.17 1.67 -5.49
C ALA A 102 20.77 3.05 -5.12
N VAL A 103 20.63 3.47 -3.87
CA VAL A 103 21.21 4.72 -3.34
C VAL A 103 22.74 4.70 -3.31
N GLU A 104 23.36 3.51 -3.32
CA GLU A 104 24.80 3.34 -3.27
C GLU A 104 25.50 3.93 -4.51
N LYS A 105 26.70 4.48 -4.32
CA LYS A 105 27.37 5.31 -5.33
C LYS A 105 27.87 4.53 -6.55
N SER A 106 28.36 3.30 -6.34
CA SER A 106 28.99 2.49 -7.39
C SER A 106 28.23 1.20 -7.66
N ALA A 107 28.29 0.68 -8.88
CA ALA A 107 27.68 -0.60 -9.23
C ALA A 107 28.18 -1.76 -8.36
N LYS A 108 29.46 -1.73 -7.96
CA LYS A 108 30.05 -2.72 -7.04
C LYS A 108 29.38 -2.67 -5.67
N LEU A 109 29.20 -1.47 -5.10
CA LEU A 109 28.53 -1.29 -3.80
C LEU A 109 27.05 -1.65 -3.88
N ARG A 110 26.34 -1.23 -4.94
CA ARG A 110 24.94 -1.60 -5.16
C ARG A 110 24.75 -3.12 -5.18
N LYS A 111 25.62 -3.84 -5.89
CA LYS A 111 25.57 -5.31 -5.94
C LYS A 111 25.85 -5.92 -4.55
N GLN A 112 26.93 -5.50 -3.90
CA GLN A 112 27.31 -5.98 -2.57
C GLN A 112 26.19 -5.78 -1.54
N TRP A 113 25.60 -4.58 -1.50
CA TRP A 113 24.53 -4.27 -0.55
C TRP A 113 23.21 -4.95 -0.91
N ALA A 114 22.89 -5.12 -2.20
CA ALA A 114 21.73 -5.90 -2.60
C ALA A 114 21.84 -7.35 -2.13
N GLU A 115 23.02 -7.98 -2.21
CA GLU A 115 23.27 -9.34 -1.69
C GLU A 115 23.08 -9.39 -0.17
N HIS A 116 23.62 -8.41 0.57
CA HIS A 116 23.44 -8.32 2.03
C HIS A 116 21.98 -8.09 2.46
N PHE A 117 21.27 -7.17 1.81
CA PHE A 117 19.85 -6.92 2.10
C PHE A 117 19.00 -8.13 1.72
N ARG A 118 19.31 -8.80 0.61
CA ARG A 118 18.58 -10.01 0.22
C ARG A 118 18.77 -11.15 1.23
N TRP A 119 19.98 -11.32 1.75
CA TRP A 119 20.28 -12.26 2.83
C TRP A 119 19.50 -11.91 4.12
N LEU A 120 19.42 -10.62 4.45
CA LEU A 120 18.73 -10.09 5.63
C LEU A 120 17.21 -10.29 5.55
N LEU A 121 16.62 -10.16 4.35
CA LEU A 121 15.19 -10.40 4.13
C LEU A 121 14.83 -11.90 4.06
N GLU A 122 15.80 -12.74 3.67
CA GLU A 122 15.57 -14.17 3.50
C GLU A 122 15.13 -14.84 4.80
N ASP A 123 14.17 -15.75 4.68
CA ASP A 123 13.56 -16.53 5.76
C ASP A 123 13.00 -15.65 6.87
N TRP A 124 12.54 -14.46 6.50
CA TRP A 124 11.93 -13.48 7.40
C TRP A 124 12.83 -13.07 8.58
N LYS A 125 14.16 -13.17 8.45
CA LYS A 125 15.13 -12.73 9.48
C LYS A 125 14.92 -11.26 9.86
N PHE A 126 14.53 -10.45 8.89
CA PHE A 126 14.11 -9.08 9.07
C PHE A 126 12.89 -8.80 8.19
N VAL A 127 11.87 -8.16 8.77
CA VAL A 127 10.67 -7.75 8.07
C VAL A 127 10.58 -6.22 8.16
N PRO A 128 10.90 -5.48 7.08
CA PRO A 128 10.70 -4.04 7.06
C PRO A 128 9.22 -3.71 7.06
N ALA A 129 8.89 -2.45 7.33
CA ALA A 129 7.51 -2.00 7.28
C ALA A 129 6.89 -2.22 5.89
N GLY A 130 5.57 -2.47 5.87
CA GLY A 130 4.85 -2.86 4.65
C GLY A 130 5.00 -1.89 3.47
N ARG A 131 5.13 -0.57 3.72
CA ARG A 131 5.37 0.42 2.65
C ARG A 131 6.69 0.21 1.93
N ILE A 132 7.74 -0.19 2.65
CA ILE A 132 9.04 -0.50 2.05
C ILE A 132 8.92 -1.77 1.19
N LEU A 133 8.22 -2.80 1.68
CA LEU A 133 7.99 -4.03 0.89
C LEU A 133 7.22 -3.75 -0.40
N SER A 134 6.19 -2.90 -0.32
CA SER A 134 5.34 -2.57 -1.47
C SER A 134 6.07 -1.69 -2.50
N ALA A 135 6.79 -0.66 -2.03
CA ALA A 135 7.27 0.41 -2.89
C ALA A 135 8.74 0.28 -3.33
N ALA A 136 9.60 -0.36 -2.53
CA ALA A 136 11.03 -0.38 -2.82
C ALA A 136 11.32 -1.06 -4.16
N GLY A 137 12.08 -0.37 -5.02
CA GLY A 137 12.46 -0.90 -6.35
C GLY A 137 11.31 -0.89 -7.36
N THR A 138 10.27 -0.09 -7.13
CA THR A 138 9.18 0.17 -8.09
C THR A 138 9.24 1.60 -8.60
N ASP A 139 8.57 1.88 -9.72
CA ASP A 139 8.37 3.24 -10.24
C ASP A 139 7.13 3.94 -9.64
N GLN A 140 6.55 3.37 -8.57
CA GLN A 140 5.37 3.94 -7.91
C GLN A 140 5.75 5.18 -7.10
N LEU A 141 4.87 6.18 -7.08
CA LEU A 141 5.05 7.42 -6.31
C LEU A 141 4.66 7.26 -4.82
N LEU A 142 5.02 6.12 -4.22
CA LEU A 142 4.78 5.83 -2.82
C LEU A 142 5.96 6.29 -1.95
N THR A 143 5.68 6.69 -0.72
CA THR A 143 6.73 6.96 0.26
C THR A 143 7.21 5.69 0.96
N TYR A 144 8.50 5.63 1.29
CA TYR A 144 9.07 4.57 2.15
C TYR A 144 8.89 4.87 3.64
N TYR A 145 8.52 6.10 4.01
CA TYR A 145 8.27 6.48 5.39
C TYR A 145 6.82 6.20 5.77
N ASN A 146 6.61 5.52 6.89
CA ASN A 146 5.26 5.21 7.37
C ASN A 146 4.68 6.34 8.24
N CYS A 147 5.53 7.02 9.02
CA CYS A 147 5.08 7.93 10.08
C CYS A 147 5.56 9.34 9.80
N TYR A 148 4.61 10.28 9.74
CA TYR A 148 4.85 11.70 9.58
C TYR A 148 4.26 12.46 10.76
N VAL A 149 4.91 13.55 11.12
CA VAL A 149 4.35 14.59 11.99
C VAL A 149 4.45 15.89 11.22
N ILE A 150 3.33 16.54 10.98
CA ILE A 150 3.29 17.85 10.32
C ILE A 150 3.01 18.95 11.36
N PRO A 151 3.39 20.21 11.08
CA PRO A 151 3.16 21.32 11.99
C PRO A 151 1.69 21.46 12.39
N SER A 152 1.46 21.99 13.60
CA SER A 152 0.11 22.34 14.03
C SER A 152 -0.51 23.37 13.08
N PRO A 153 -1.82 23.26 12.77
CA PRO A 153 -2.48 24.21 11.90
C PRO A 153 -2.44 25.60 12.52
N HIS A 154 -2.20 26.63 11.72
CA HIS A 154 -2.45 28.00 12.18
C HIS A 154 -3.94 28.17 12.51
N ASP A 155 -4.26 28.94 13.55
CA ASP A 155 -5.63 29.19 14.02
C ASP A 155 -6.40 30.15 13.09
N SER A 156 -6.57 29.70 11.85
CA SER A 156 -7.25 30.39 10.76
C SER A 156 -7.82 29.36 9.78
N ARG A 157 -8.81 29.78 8.99
CA ARG A 157 -9.41 28.92 7.95
C ARG A 157 -8.36 28.45 6.95
N SER A 158 -7.48 29.33 6.48
CA SER A 158 -6.41 28.97 5.55
C SER A 158 -5.39 28.03 6.17
N GLY A 159 -5.01 28.24 7.44
CA GLY A 159 -4.10 27.36 8.17
C GLY A 159 -4.60 25.93 8.24
N ILE A 160 -5.88 25.75 8.57
CA ILE A 160 -6.53 24.44 8.64
C ILE A 160 -6.56 23.75 7.27
N ILE A 161 -6.91 24.48 6.22
CA ILE A 161 -6.99 23.92 4.86
C ILE A 161 -5.60 23.58 4.31
N ASN A 162 -4.57 24.37 4.62
CA ASN A 162 -3.19 24.06 4.23
C ASN A 162 -2.71 22.77 4.90
N THR A 163 -2.92 22.63 6.21
CA THR A 163 -2.60 21.39 6.94
C THR A 163 -3.39 20.19 6.37
N LEU A 164 -4.67 20.37 6.02
CA LEU A 164 -5.45 19.32 5.36
C LEU A 164 -4.85 18.90 4.02
N SER A 165 -4.38 19.87 3.22
CA SER A 165 -3.75 19.62 1.93
C SER A 165 -2.46 18.82 2.08
N GLU A 166 -1.58 19.19 3.03
CA GLU A 166 -0.35 18.45 3.32
C GLU A 166 -0.63 17.03 3.81
N MET A 167 -1.57 16.89 4.73
CA MET A 167 -2.03 15.58 5.24
C MET A 167 -2.54 14.70 4.09
N THR A 168 -3.37 15.24 3.21
CA THR A 168 -3.95 14.52 2.07
C THR A 168 -2.86 14.03 1.11
N GLU A 169 -1.87 14.87 0.81
CA GLU A 169 -0.76 14.50 -0.09
C GLU A 169 0.16 13.43 0.51
N ILE A 170 0.45 13.50 1.81
CA ILE A 170 1.24 12.45 2.46
C ILE A 170 0.46 11.12 2.46
N MET A 171 -0.83 11.18 2.77
CA MET A 171 -1.68 10.01 2.81
C MET A 171 -1.91 9.40 1.44
N SER A 172 -2.05 10.20 0.37
CA SER A 172 -2.20 9.67 -1.00
C SER A 172 -1.00 8.82 -1.44
N ARG A 173 0.19 9.10 -0.86
CA ARG A 173 1.43 8.35 -1.10
C ARG A 173 1.67 7.20 -0.11
N GLY A 174 0.73 6.94 0.80
CA GLY A 174 0.80 5.82 1.75
C GLY A 174 1.32 6.16 3.15
N GLY A 175 1.63 7.43 3.45
CA GLY A 175 2.10 7.85 4.77
C GLY A 175 0.96 8.02 5.78
N GLY A 176 1.23 7.71 7.06
CA GLY A 176 0.37 8.06 8.18
C GLY A 176 0.78 9.40 8.79
N VAL A 177 -0.19 10.24 9.16
CA VAL A 177 0.06 11.62 9.59
C VAL A 177 -0.44 11.86 11.02
N GLY A 178 0.45 12.33 11.88
CA GLY A 178 0.12 12.88 13.20
C GLY A 178 0.07 14.41 13.17
N ILE A 179 -0.97 14.99 13.79
CA ILE A 179 -1.18 16.44 13.85
C ILE A 179 -1.57 16.83 15.28
N ASN A 180 -0.88 17.81 15.85
CA ASN A 180 -1.33 18.45 17.07
C ASN A 180 -2.29 19.61 16.75
N ILE A 181 -3.56 19.48 17.11
CA ILE A 181 -4.63 20.46 16.84
C ILE A 181 -4.88 21.45 17.98
N SER A 182 -4.03 21.45 19.02
CA SER A 182 -4.18 22.30 20.20
C SER A 182 -3.97 23.79 19.90
N SER A 183 -3.41 24.12 18.72
CA SER A 183 -3.28 25.49 18.24
C SER A 183 -4.63 26.13 17.89
N LEU A 184 -5.66 25.34 17.61
CA LEU A 184 -6.98 25.84 17.24
C LEU A 184 -7.76 26.30 18.47
N ARG A 185 -8.36 27.50 18.38
CA ARG A 185 -9.13 28.07 19.50
C ARG A 185 -10.32 27.18 19.90
N PRO A 186 -10.71 27.17 21.19
CA PRO A 186 -11.79 26.34 21.68
C PRO A 186 -13.15 26.73 21.10
N ARG A 187 -14.13 25.84 21.27
CA ARG A 187 -15.53 26.09 20.88
C ARG A 187 -16.06 27.35 21.58
N HIS A 188 -16.88 28.12 20.89
CA HIS A 188 -17.44 29.41 21.35
C HIS A 188 -16.44 30.55 21.56
N ALA A 189 -15.14 30.36 21.26
CA ALA A 189 -14.19 31.46 21.18
C ALA A 189 -14.64 32.48 20.12
N TYR A 190 -14.45 33.77 20.41
CA TYR A 190 -14.85 34.85 19.52
C TYR A 190 -14.02 34.82 18.22
N VAL A 191 -14.69 34.97 17.08
CA VAL A 191 -14.05 35.04 15.76
C VAL A 191 -14.08 36.48 15.29
N LYS A 192 -12.94 37.16 15.48
CA LYS A 192 -12.72 38.53 15.00
C LYS A 192 -12.95 38.60 13.48
N GLY A 193 -13.59 39.67 13.01
CA GLY A 193 -13.83 39.94 11.58
C GLY A 193 -15.20 39.53 11.05
N VAL A 194 -15.84 38.50 11.63
CA VAL A 194 -17.17 38.03 11.19
C VAL A 194 -18.22 38.06 12.32
N ASN A 195 -17.86 38.63 13.47
CA ASN A 195 -18.69 38.66 14.68
C ASN A 195 -19.26 37.28 15.06
N GLY A 196 -18.45 36.22 14.88
CA GLY A 196 -18.86 34.83 14.98
C GLY A 196 -18.30 34.10 16.20
N ARG A 197 -18.60 32.80 16.28
CA ARG A 197 -18.13 31.88 17.33
C ARG A 197 -17.47 30.66 16.71
N SER A 198 -16.33 30.25 17.25
CA SER A 198 -15.57 29.08 16.77
C SER A 198 -16.32 27.78 17.00
N SER A 199 -16.21 26.83 16.07
CA SER A 199 -16.65 25.44 16.24
C SER A 199 -15.76 24.64 17.20
N GLY A 200 -14.51 25.06 17.38
CA GLY A 200 -13.53 24.41 18.26
C GLY A 200 -12.64 23.39 17.55
N SER A 201 -11.52 23.05 18.19
CA SER A 201 -10.50 22.13 17.67
C SER A 201 -11.06 20.75 17.30
N VAL A 202 -11.93 20.17 18.13
CA VAL A 202 -12.51 18.84 17.91
C VAL A 202 -13.34 18.77 16.62
N SER A 203 -14.09 19.83 16.29
CA SER A 203 -14.88 19.87 15.05
C SER A 203 -14.00 19.89 13.80
N TRP A 204 -12.85 20.56 13.85
CA TRP A 204 -11.86 20.51 12.76
C TRP A 204 -11.07 19.19 12.75
N GLY A 205 -10.81 18.60 13.91
CA GLY A 205 -10.29 17.23 14.01
C GLY A 205 -11.19 16.21 13.33
N ALA A 206 -12.52 16.38 13.43
CA ALA A 206 -13.48 15.55 12.71
C ALA A 206 -13.40 15.73 11.19
N LEU A 207 -13.09 16.93 10.68
CA LEU A 207 -12.81 17.14 9.25
C LEU A 207 -11.58 16.35 8.81
N TYR A 208 -10.46 16.44 9.54
CA TYR A 208 -9.26 15.65 9.23
C TYR A 208 -9.56 14.15 9.24
N SER A 209 -10.29 13.65 10.25
CA SER A 209 -10.71 12.26 10.32
C SER A 209 -11.69 11.85 9.22
N PHE A 210 -12.52 12.75 8.72
CA PHE A 210 -13.41 12.44 7.60
C PHE A 210 -12.59 12.23 6.32
N VAL A 211 -11.62 13.12 6.06
CA VAL A 211 -10.77 13.03 4.87
C VAL A 211 -9.90 11.79 4.88
N THR A 212 -9.46 11.28 6.04
CA THR A 212 -8.74 9.99 6.08
C THR A 212 -9.54 8.85 5.45
N GLY A 213 -10.87 8.85 5.60
CA GLY A 213 -11.75 7.82 5.04
C GLY A 213 -12.02 7.97 3.54
N LEU A 214 -11.63 9.09 2.93
CA LEU A 214 -11.75 9.32 1.48
C LEU A 214 -10.49 8.91 0.71
N ILE A 215 -9.40 8.62 1.42
CA ILE A 215 -8.11 8.29 0.82
C ILE A 215 -7.88 6.79 0.95
N GLU A 216 -8.05 6.07 -0.15
CA GLU A 216 -7.72 4.66 -0.23
C GLU A 216 -6.24 4.50 -0.62
N GLN A 217 -5.43 4.02 0.32
CA GLN A 217 -4.02 3.75 0.07
C GLN A 217 -3.90 2.37 -0.57
N GLY A 218 -3.62 2.33 -1.88
CA GLY A 218 -3.56 1.14 -2.75
C GLY A 218 -3.33 -0.20 -2.03
N GLY A 219 -4.30 -1.10 -2.22
CA GLY A 219 -4.41 -2.41 -1.59
C GLY A 219 -5.83 -2.66 -1.11
#